data_AF-A0A1P8YIG7-F1
#
_entry.id   AF-A0A1P8YIG7-F1
#
_cell.length_a   1.000
_cell.length_b   1.000
_cell.length_c   1.000
_cell.angle_alpha   90.00
_cell.angle_beta   90.00
_cell.angle_gamma   90.00
#
_symmetry.space_group_name_H-M   'P 1'
#
loop_
_entity.id
_entity.type
_entity.pdbx_description
1 polymer ?
#
loop_
_entity_poly.entity_id
_entity_poly.type
_entity_poly.pdbx_seq_one_letter_code
_entity_poly.pdbx_strand_id
1 'polypeptide(L)'
;MSLYRDSADRVVAPLLRELHLVTGHVVHLGILDGKDVLYLEKVGGAAAPHLRTRVGTRIPARSSTIGKALLTAAPRPGVSFGTCVTGFGCIGARVGSLGGAEVGLSVSGPMDRLKFDQRHAAPVRMAAAAIAHYFDLTGAAGPRT
;
A
#
# COMPACT_ATOMS: atom_id res chain seq x y z
N MET A 1 3.84 -23.18 -0.11
CA MET A 1 3.25 -21.84 -0.37
C MET A 1 2.44 -21.25 0.81
N SER A 2 2.03 -22.01 1.84
CA SER A 2 1.35 -21.46 3.04
C SER A 2 2.33 -20.78 4.02
N LEU A 3 3.40 -21.48 4.42
CA LEU A 3 4.38 -20.98 5.40
C LEU A 3 5.07 -19.67 5.00
N TYR A 4 5.23 -19.44 3.69
CA TYR A 4 5.80 -18.21 3.15
C TYR A 4 4.84 -17.01 3.31
N ARG A 5 3.55 -17.23 3.07
CA ARG A 5 2.48 -16.24 3.29
C ARG A 5 2.36 -15.91 4.78
N ASP A 6 2.35 -16.93 5.64
CA ASP A 6 2.27 -16.77 7.09
C ASP A 6 3.48 -16.00 7.66
N SER A 7 4.68 -16.22 7.10
CA SER A 7 5.91 -15.51 7.48
C SER A 7 5.92 -14.07 6.96
N ALA A 8 5.44 -13.84 5.73
CA ALA A 8 5.28 -12.50 5.18
C ALA A 8 4.26 -11.69 5.98
N ASP A 9 3.15 -12.29 6.37
CA ASP A 9 2.13 -11.64 7.20
C ASP A 9 2.71 -11.23 8.58
N ARG A 10 3.59 -12.06 9.16
CA ARG A 10 4.30 -11.74 10.42
C ARG A 10 5.23 -10.54 10.34
N VAL A 11 5.79 -10.20 9.18
CA VAL A 11 6.69 -9.05 9.00
C VAL A 11 5.95 -7.84 8.44
N VAL A 12 5.07 -8.06 7.47
CA VAL A 12 4.30 -7.01 6.82
C VAL A 12 3.30 -6.38 7.77
N ALA A 13 2.55 -7.16 8.55
CA ALA A 13 1.52 -6.60 9.44
C ALA A 13 2.09 -5.63 10.49
N PRO A 14 3.22 -5.91 11.18
CA PRO A 14 3.88 -4.93 12.05
C PRO A 14 4.28 -3.64 11.33
N LEU A 15 4.84 -3.71 10.12
CA LEU A 15 5.25 -2.52 9.35
C LEU A 15 4.03 -1.67 8.94
N LEU A 16 2.91 -2.30 8.58
CA LEU A 16 1.66 -1.58 8.29
C LEU A 16 1.07 -0.93 9.56
N ARG A 17 1.18 -1.59 10.72
CA ARG A 17 0.77 -1.01 12.01
C ARG A 17 1.66 0.16 12.41
N GLU A 18 2.96 0.05 12.24
CA GLU A 18 3.90 1.14 12.48
C GLU A 18 3.58 2.34 11.58
N LEU A 19 3.36 2.11 10.27
CA LEU A 19 2.93 3.16 9.37
C LEU A 19 1.62 3.82 9.81
N HIS A 20 0.65 3.04 10.29
CA HIS A 20 -0.59 3.56 10.86
C HIS A 20 -0.32 4.43 12.09
N LEU A 21 0.53 3.97 13.02
CA LEU A 21 0.87 4.69 14.25
C LEU A 21 1.57 6.01 13.96
N VAL A 22 2.57 6.01 13.07
CA VAL A 22 3.36 7.19 12.71
C VAL A 22 2.52 8.21 11.95
N THR A 23 1.60 7.77 11.10
CA THR A 23 0.82 8.69 10.26
C THR A 23 -0.54 9.06 10.86
N GLY A 24 -1.10 8.24 11.75
CA GLY A 24 -2.48 8.35 12.23
C GLY A 24 -3.54 8.07 11.16
N HIS A 25 -3.14 7.56 9.98
CA HIS A 25 -3.99 7.42 8.80
C HIS A 25 -4.36 5.96 8.52
N VAL A 26 -5.42 5.74 7.74
CA VAL A 26 -5.82 4.38 7.36
C VAL A 26 -4.80 3.82 6.37
N VAL A 27 -4.26 2.64 6.65
CA VAL A 27 -3.27 1.97 5.80
C VAL A 27 -3.92 0.81 5.06
N HIS A 28 -3.59 0.65 3.79
CA HIS A 28 -4.01 -0.49 2.97
C HIS A 28 -2.79 -1.14 2.32
N LEU A 29 -2.78 -2.47 2.25
CA LEU A 29 -1.91 -3.25 1.37
C LEU A 29 -2.78 -3.91 0.31
N GLY A 30 -2.30 -3.98 -0.92
CA GLY A 30 -3.02 -4.68 -1.98
C GLY A 30 -2.12 -5.15 -3.10
N ILE A 31 -2.68 -6.03 -3.92
CA ILE A 31 -2.05 -6.54 -5.14
C ILE A 31 -2.80 -6.06 -6.36
N LEU A 32 -2.08 -5.85 -7.46
CA LEU A 32 -2.67 -5.68 -8.77
C LEU A 32 -3.21 -7.04 -9.25
N ASP A 33 -4.51 -7.09 -9.54
CA ASP A 33 -5.23 -8.26 -10.05
C ASP A 33 -5.97 -7.83 -11.32
N GLY A 34 -5.34 -8.08 -12.48
CA GLY A 34 -5.80 -7.58 -13.77
C GLY A 34 -5.82 -6.04 -13.81
N LYS A 35 -7.02 -5.47 -13.85
CA LYS A 35 -7.25 -4.01 -13.91
C LYS A 35 -7.58 -3.37 -12.56
N ASP A 36 -7.70 -4.19 -11.53
CA ASP A 36 -8.14 -3.79 -10.20
C ASP A 36 -7.03 -4.01 -9.17
N VAL A 37 -7.14 -3.33 -8.03
CA VAL A 37 -6.35 -3.63 -6.84
C VAL A 37 -7.22 -4.40 -5.87
N LEU A 38 -6.77 -5.59 -5.47
CA LEU A 38 -7.37 -6.36 -4.39
C LEU A 38 -6.72 -5.97 -3.06
N TYR A 39 -7.50 -5.42 -2.12
CA TYR A 39 -7.00 -5.13 -0.78
C TYR A 39 -6.82 -6.41 0.03
N LEU A 40 -5.60 -6.65 0.48
CA LEU A 40 -5.22 -7.80 1.30
C LEU A 40 -5.22 -7.47 2.78
N GLU A 41 -4.77 -6.27 3.14
CA GLU A 41 -4.72 -5.81 4.53
C GLU A 41 -5.29 -4.41 4.67
N LYS A 42 -5.87 -4.14 5.84
CA LYS A 42 -6.32 -2.81 6.24
C LYS A 42 -6.01 -2.60 7.72
N VAL A 43 -5.31 -1.51 8.02
CA VAL A 43 -5.02 -1.09 9.40
C VAL A 43 -5.65 0.27 9.67
N GLY A 44 -6.33 0.38 10.82
CA GLY A 44 -7.03 1.60 11.24
C GLY A 44 -8.39 1.80 10.58
N GLY A 45 -8.88 3.05 10.62
CA GLY A 45 -10.16 3.44 10.03
C GLY A 45 -11.30 3.70 11.02
N ALA A 46 -11.11 3.42 12.31
CA ALA A 46 -12.08 3.77 13.35
C ALA A 46 -12.36 5.29 13.38
N ALA A 47 -11.32 6.11 13.20
CA ALA A 47 -11.42 7.58 13.11
C ALA A 47 -11.80 8.10 11.71
N ALA A 48 -12.13 7.22 10.75
CA ALA A 48 -12.46 7.57 9.38
C ALA A 48 -13.66 6.74 8.84
N PRO A 49 -14.85 6.86 9.45
CA PRO A 49 -16.02 6.04 9.13
C PRO A 49 -16.51 6.20 7.68
N HIS A 50 -16.20 7.33 7.03
CA HIS A 50 -16.53 7.59 5.63
C HIS A 50 -15.69 6.78 4.64
N LEU A 51 -14.51 6.29 5.05
CA LEU A 51 -13.67 5.40 4.23
C LEU A 51 -14.20 3.97 4.30
N ARG A 52 -15.23 3.69 3.48
CA ARG A 52 -15.90 2.37 3.36
C ARG A 52 -15.06 1.30 2.64
N THR A 53 -13.74 1.30 2.83
CA THR A 53 -12.81 0.28 2.32
C THR A 53 -12.81 -0.94 3.25
N ARG A 54 -12.65 -2.15 2.70
CA ARG A 54 -12.53 -3.41 3.47
C ARG A 54 -11.53 -4.34 2.80
N VAL A 55 -10.94 -5.25 3.59
CA VAL A 55 -10.15 -6.37 3.07
C VAL A 55 -11.02 -7.21 2.12
N GLY A 56 -10.41 -7.76 1.07
CA GLY A 56 -11.08 -8.53 0.03
C GLY A 56 -11.83 -7.70 -1.03
N THR A 57 -11.90 -6.38 -0.86
CA THR A 57 -12.54 -5.50 -1.84
C THR A 57 -11.60 -5.26 -3.03
N ARG A 58 -12.16 -5.26 -4.24
CA ARG A 58 -11.47 -4.84 -5.46
C ARG A 58 -11.84 -3.40 -5.81
N ILE A 59 -10.84 -2.61 -6.20
CA ILE A 59 -11.05 -1.23 -6.67
C ILE A 59 -10.31 -0.99 -7.99
N PRO A 60 -10.85 -0.17 -8.92
CA PRO A 60 -10.18 0.05 -10.19
C PRO A 60 -8.80 0.69 -9.99
N ALA A 61 -7.75 0.06 -10.54
CA ALA A 61 -6.37 0.47 -10.30
C ALA A 61 -6.10 1.93 -10.75
N ARG A 62 -6.65 2.32 -11.90
CA ARG A 62 -6.51 3.69 -12.44
C ARG A 62 -7.17 4.77 -11.58
N SER A 63 -8.13 4.38 -10.72
CA SER A 63 -8.89 5.31 -9.86
C SER A 63 -8.34 5.41 -8.43
N SER A 64 -7.35 4.58 -8.07
CA SER A 64 -6.79 4.51 -6.71
C SER A 64 -5.32 4.93 -6.68
N THR A 65 -4.84 5.51 -5.59
CA THR A 65 -3.43 5.91 -5.49
C THR A 65 -2.49 4.71 -5.44
N ILE A 66 -2.89 3.64 -4.73
CA ILE A 66 -2.17 2.37 -4.73
C ILE A 66 -2.08 1.79 -6.15
N GLY A 67 -3.18 1.75 -6.89
CA GLY A 67 -3.20 1.22 -8.25
C GLY A 67 -2.42 2.09 -9.23
N LYS A 68 -2.52 3.42 -9.13
CA LYS A 68 -1.66 4.34 -9.90
C LYS A 68 -0.19 4.07 -9.64
N ALA A 69 0.22 3.89 -8.38
CA ALA A 69 1.61 3.57 -8.03
C ALA A 69 2.05 2.22 -8.64
N LEU A 70 1.18 1.20 -8.61
CA LEU A 70 1.45 -0.11 -9.20
C LEU A 70 1.54 -0.10 -10.73
N LEU A 71 0.79 0.79 -11.38
CA LEU A 71 0.81 0.93 -12.84
C LEU A 71 2.00 1.76 -13.36
N THR A 72 2.77 2.40 -12.48
CA THR A 72 4.00 3.10 -12.90
C THR A 72 5.14 2.13 -13.09
N ALA A 73 5.78 2.15 -14.26
CA ALA A 73 6.93 1.30 -14.60
C ALA A 73 8.25 1.71 -13.90
N ALA A 74 8.17 2.42 -12.76
CA ALA A 74 9.35 2.99 -12.12
C ALA A 74 10.13 1.91 -11.31
N PRO A 75 11.45 1.77 -11.51
CA PRO A 75 12.29 0.80 -10.78
C PRO A 75 12.45 1.12 -9.29
N ARG A 76 12.06 2.32 -8.84
CA ARG A 76 12.15 2.77 -7.44
C ARG A 76 10.76 3.08 -6.91
N PRO A 77 10.53 2.98 -5.58
CA PRO A 77 9.24 3.30 -4.95
C PRO A 77 8.94 4.80 -5.09
N GLY A 78 8.35 5.15 -6.23
CA GLY A 78 7.64 6.41 -6.43
C GLY A 78 6.34 6.41 -5.64
N VAL A 79 5.87 7.60 -5.29
CA VAL A 79 4.55 7.77 -4.67
C VAL A 79 3.56 8.34 -5.67
N SER A 80 2.30 7.94 -5.52
CA SER A 80 1.16 8.53 -6.20
C SER A 80 0.29 9.27 -5.20
N PHE A 81 -0.17 10.46 -5.56
CA PHE A 81 -1.11 11.25 -4.75
C PHE A 81 -2.51 11.24 -5.37
N GLY A 82 -3.53 11.43 -4.55
CA GLY A 82 -4.90 11.50 -5.00
C GLY A 82 -5.88 11.66 -3.85
N THR A 83 -7.16 11.70 -4.18
CA THR A 83 -8.26 11.78 -3.20
C THR A 83 -9.15 10.55 -3.34
N CYS A 84 -9.84 10.16 -2.26
CA CYS A 84 -10.72 8.98 -2.26
C CYS A 84 -12.18 9.32 -1.94
N VAL A 85 -12.39 10.20 -0.96
CA VAL A 85 -13.71 10.77 -0.61
C VAL A 85 -13.52 12.26 -0.30
N THR A 86 -14.61 13.02 -0.26
CA THR A 86 -14.57 14.45 0.07
C THR A 86 -13.82 14.67 1.38
N GLY A 87 -12.81 15.54 1.35
CA GLY A 87 -11.98 15.86 2.52
C GLY A 87 -10.83 14.89 2.79
N PHE A 88 -10.68 13.79 2.04
CA PHE A 88 -9.63 12.78 2.26
C PHE A 88 -8.66 12.66 1.09
N GLY A 89 -7.38 12.81 1.43
CA GLY A 89 -6.24 12.53 0.56
C GLY A 89 -5.72 11.10 0.73
N CYS A 90 -4.96 10.67 -0.26
CA CYS A 90 -4.29 9.38 -0.28
C CYS A 90 -2.87 9.53 -0.82
N ILE A 91 -1.96 8.73 -0.29
CA ILE A 91 -0.60 8.54 -0.82
C ILE A 91 -0.42 7.04 -1.04
N GLY A 92 -0.13 6.63 -2.27
CA GLY A 92 0.16 5.24 -2.63
C GLY A 92 1.62 5.05 -2.98
N ALA A 93 2.18 3.89 -2.71
CA ALA A 93 3.55 3.53 -3.09
C ALA A 93 3.60 2.08 -3.61
N ARG A 94 4.45 1.83 -4.61
CA ARG A 94 4.79 0.48 -5.04
C ARG A 94 5.73 -0.15 -4.02
N VAL A 95 5.46 -1.39 -3.66
CA VAL A 95 6.31 -2.20 -2.77
C VAL A 95 7.24 -3.07 -3.63
N GLY A 96 6.69 -3.92 -4.50
CA GLY A 96 7.49 -4.87 -5.27
C GLY A 96 6.61 -5.94 -5.90
N SER A 97 7.20 -7.09 -6.23
CA SER A 97 6.45 -8.25 -6.70
C SER A 97 6.54 -9.38 -5.67
N LEU A 98 5.41 -10.05 -5.43
CA LEU A 98 5.30 -11.17 -4.51
C LEU A 98 4.65 -12.34 -5.24
N GLY A 99 5.43 -13.36 -5.61
CA GLY A 99 4.91 -14.52 -6.33
C GLY A 99 4.30 -14.16 -7.69
N GLY A 100 4.87 -13.16 -8.38
CA GLY A 100 4.40 -12.66 -9.67
C GLY A 100 3.30 -11.61 -9.61
N ALA A 101 2.74 -11.33 -8.44
CA ALA A 101 1.75 -10.27 -8.25
C ALA A 101 2.41 -8.97 -7.79
N GLU A 102 2.09 -7.85 -8.45
CA GLU A 102 2.57 -6.52 -8.07
C GLU A 102 1.89 -6.06 -6.78
N VAL A 103 2.67 -5.77 -5.75
CA VAL A 103 2.23 -5.35 -4.41
C VAL A 103 2.45 -3.85 -4.22
N GLY A 104 1.45 -3.18 -3.67
CA GLY A 104 1.51 -1.78 -3.27
C GLY A 104 0.90 -1.55 -1.90
N LEU A 105 1.14 -0.37 -1.35
CA LEU A 105 0.46 0.11 -0.15
C LEU A 105 -0.04 1.53 -0.33
N SER A 106 -0.98 1.95 0.50
CA SER A 106 -1.42 3.34 0.57
C SER A 106 -1.81 3.77 1.97
N VAL A 107 -1.68 5.07 2.24
CA VAL A 107 -2.28 5.73 3.40
C VAL A 107 -3.40 6.65 2.96
N SER A 108 -4.47 6.73 3.76
CA SER A 108 -5.64 7.58 3.51
C SER A 108 -6.01 8.37 4.76
N GLY A 109 -6.13 9.69 4.61
CA GLY A 109 -6.25 10.62 5.72
C GLY A 109 -6.95 11.92 5.35
N PRO A 110 -7.50 12.65 6.33
CA PRO A 110 -8.12 13.94 6.06
C PRO A 110 -7.06 14.95 5.61
N MET A 111 -7.41 15.79 4.62
CA MET A 111 -6.47 16.69 3.95
C MET A 111 -5.94 17.83 4.83
N ASP A 112 -6.52 18.04 6.01
CA ASP A 112 -5.97 18.92 7.04
C ASP A 112 -4.70 18.33 7.68
N ARG A 113 -4.61 17.00 7.76
CA ARG A 113 -3.52 16.21 8.37
C ARG A 113 -2.64 15.45 7.37
N LEU A 114 -3.10 15.28 6.13
CA LEU A 114 -2.35 14.61 5.07
C LEU A 114 -2.16 15.54 3.87
N LYS A 115 -0.97 16.16 3.77
CA LYS A 115 -0.61 17.03 2.63
C LYS A 115 0.12 16.24 1.54
N PHE A 116 -0.03 16.68 0.30
CA PHE A 116 0.68 16.10 -0.85
C PHE A 116 2.08 16.70 -0.97
N ASP A 117 2.95 16.33 -0.03
CA ASP A 117 4.33 16.80 0.02
C ASP A 117 5.30 15.65 0.31
N GLN A 118 6.59 15.97 0.29
CA GLN A 118 7.64 14.99 0.56
C GLN A 118 7.67 14.49 2.02
N ARG A 119 7.18 15.29 2.98
CA ARG A 119 7.21 14.93 4.40
C ARG A 119 6.19 13.82 4.69
N HIS A 120 4.97 13.95 4.16
CA HIS A 120 3.92 12.96 4.33
C HIS A 120 4.14 11.73 3.45
N ALA A 121 4.81 11.89 2.31
CA ALA A 121 5.19 10.77 1.46
C ALA A 121 6.35 9.92 2.01
N ALA A 122 7.22 10.50 2.86
CA ALA A 122 8.40 9.81 3.37
C ALA A 122 8.07 8.53 4.16
N PRO A 123 7.14 8.53 5.15
CA PRO A 123 6.75 7.31 5.85
C PRO A 123 6.23 6.21 4.92
N VAL A 124 5.44 6.61 3.90
CA VAL A 124 4.85 5.69 2.92
C VAL A 124 5.93 5.02 2.07
N ARG A 125 6.92 5.80 1.60
CA ARG A 125 8.08 5.27 0.87
C ARG A 125 8.96 4.37 1.74
N MET A 126 9.20 4.77 2.98
CA MET A 126 10.04 3.99 3.91
C MET A 126 9.41 2.64 4.23
N ALA A 127 8.10 2.62 4.54
CA ALA A 127 7.37 1.37 4.75
C ALA A 127 7.38 0.50 3.49
N ALA A 128 7.16 1.10 2.31
CA ALA A 128 7.19 0.36 1.06
C ALA A 128 8.58 -0.25 0.78
N ALA A 129 9.65 0.50 1.02
CA ALA A 129 11.02 0.02 0.86
C ALA A 129 11.40 -1.07 1.88
N ALA A 130 10.95 -0.95 3.13
CA ALA A 130 11.18 -1.97 4.15
C ALA A 130 10.50 -3.30 3.80
N ILE A 131 9.24 -3.24 3.32
CA ILE A 131 8.53 -4.44 2.86
C ILE A 131 9.17 -5.00 1.59
N ALA A 132 9.59 -4.15 0.65
CA ALA A 132 10.27 -4.56 -0.57
C ALA A 132 11.54 -5.36 -0.25
N HIS A 133 12.36 -4.84 0.67
CA HIS A 133 13.59 -5.51 1.10
C HIS A 133 13.30 -6.90 1.69
N TYR A 134 12.21 -7.05 2.45
CA TYR A 134 11.79 -8.35 2.96
C TYR A 134 11.37 -9.31 1.83
N PHE A 135 10.67 -8.84 0.79
CA PHE A 135 10.31 -9.67 -0.37
C PHE A 135 11.54 -10.14 -1.15
N ASP A 136 12.54 -9.27 -1.30
CA ASP A 136 13.82 -9.60 -1.95
C ASP A 136 14.59 -10.67 -1.16
N LEU A 137 14.71 -10.50 0.16
CA LEU A 137 15.42 -11.43 1.05
C LEU A 137 14.77 -12.82 1.11
N THR A 138 13.47 -12.89 0.91
CA THR A 138 12.70 -14.14 1.05
C THR A 138 12.45 -14.83 -0.30
N GLY A 139 12.99 -14.32 -1.40
CA GLY A 139 12.97 -14.99 -2.71
C GLY A 139 11.63 -14.92 -3.44
N ALA A 140 10.76 -13.97 -3.10
CA ALA A 140 9.48 -13.78 -3.79
C ALA A 140 9.55 -12.96 -5.08
N ALA A 141 10.72 -12.43 -5.40
CA ALA A 141 11.05 -11.97 -6.73
C ALA A 141 11.13 -13.19 -7.67
N GLY A 142 9.98 -13.65 -8.15
CA GLY A 142 9.91 -14.58 -9.28
C GLY A 142 10.63 -13.98 -10.50
N PRO A 143 11.15 -14.81 -11.42
CA PRO A 143 11.91 -14.34 -12.57
C PRO A 143 11.06 -13.36 -13.40
N ARG A 144 11.65 -12.21 -13.73
CA ARG A 144 11.11 -11.26 -14.71
C ARG A 144 11.27 -11.88 -16.09
N THR A 145 10.27 -12.62 -16.56
CA THR A 145 10.14 -13.06 -17.96
C THR A 145 9.32 -12.07 -18.76
#